data_AF-A0A8S4RUJ5-F1
#
_entry.id   AF-A0A8S4RUJ5-F1
#
_cell.length_a   1.000
_cell.length_b   1.000
_cell.length_c   1.000
_cell.angle_alpha   90.00
_cell.angle_beta   90.00
_cell.angle_gamma   90.00
#
_symmetry.space_group_name_H-M   'P 1'
#
loop_
_entity.id
_entity.type
_entity.pdbx_description
1 polymer ?
#
loop_
_entity_poly.entity_id
_entity_poly.type
_entity_poly.pdbx_seq_one_letter_code
_entity_poly.pdbx_strand_id
1 'polypeptide(L)'
;MIGVKRQDKIKLRHIRGKTNITDVTYTIKKLKWKWVGHLMRRKKENWAKDITEWYPRDGKRRRGRPFRRWEDDLRATAGPLWTRKTHDREAWKNLGEAYAKQNNQA
;
A
#
# COMPACT_ATOMS: atom_id res chain seq x y z
N MET A 1 -16.43 26.05 6.41
CA MET A 1 -16.77 25.12 5.31
C MET A 1 -16.74 25.89 3.99
N ILE A 2 -16.32 25.30 2.87
CA ILE A 2 -16.04 25.99 1.58
C ILE A 2 -17.31 26.46 0.83
N GLY A 3 -18.50 26.38 1.44
CA GLY A 3 -19.75 26.80 0.78
C GLY A 3 -20.13 26.04 -0.49
N VAL A 4 -19.50 24.89 -0.77
CA VAL A 4 -19.73 24.08 -1.97
C VAL A 4 -20.89 23.11 -1.75
N LYS A 5 -21.84 23.08 -2.69
CA LYS A 5 -22.97 22.14 -2.73
C LYS A 5 -22.71 21.03 -3.75
N ARG A 6 -23.36 19.88 -3.57
CA ARG A 6 -23.27 18.76 -4.53
C ARG A 6 -23.76 19.14 -5.95
N GLN A 7 -24.68 20.11 -6.04
CA GLN A 7 -25.23 20.63 -7.29
C GLN A 7 -24.19 21.37 -8.15
N ASP A 8 -23.14 21.92 -7.53
CA ASP A 8 -22.08 22.65 -8.24
C ASP A 8 -21.22 21.73 -9.12
N LYS A 9 -21.37 20.40 -8.97
CA LYS A 9 -20.65 19.35 -9.72
C LYS A 9 -19.13 19.59 -9.76
N ILE A 10 -18.58 20.22 -8.72
CA ILE A 10 -17.16 20.52 -8.62
C ILE A 10 -16.39 19.21 -8.41
N LYS A 11 -15.40 18.95 -9.27
CA LYS A 11 -14.53 17.78 -9.14
C LYS A 11 -13.78 17.81 -7.81
N LEU A 12 -13.68 16.64 -7.15
CA LEU A 12 -13.04 16.47 -5.84
C LEU A 12 -11.61 17.03 -5.76
N ARG A 13 -10.85 16.99 -6.86
CA ARG A 13 -9.50 17.58 -6.96
C ARG A 13 -9.44 19.06 -6.60
N HIS A 14 -10.44 19.85 -7.00
CA HIS A 14 -10.49 21.28 -6.69
C HIS A 14 -10.87 21.53 -5.23
N ILE A 15 -11.75 20.71 -4.67
CA ILE A 15 -12.12 20.78 -3.25
C ILE A 15 -10.88 20.47 -2.39
N ARG A 16 -10.16 19.39 -2.73
CA ARG A 16 -8.93 18.99 -2.04
C ARG A 16 -7.84 20.06 -2.08
N GLY A 17 -7.67 20.73 -3.22
CA GLY A 17 -6.72 21.85 -3.37
C GLY A 17 -7.05 23.04 -2.47
N LYS A 18 -8.34 23.29 -2.20
CA LYS A 18 -8.77 24.37 -1.28
C LYS A 18 -8.70 23.97 0.19
N THR A 19 -8.91 22.71 0.54
CA THR A 19 -8.91 22.24 1.93
C THR A 19 -7.55 21.79 2.46
N ASN A 20 -6.53 21.67 1.60
CA ASN A 20 -5.25 21.03 1.94
C ASN A 20 -5.42 19.64 2.59
N ILE A 21 -6.49 18.91 2.22
CA ILE A 21 -6.74 17.57 2.75
C ILE A 21 -5.84 16.58 2.03
N THR A 22 -5.11 15.77 2.80
CA THR A 22 -4.26 14.70 2.27
C THR A 22 -5.10 13.65 1.53
N ASP A 23 -4.56 13.08 0.46
CA ASP A 23 -5.28 12.04 -0.26
C ASP A 23 -5.45 10.81 0.63
N VAL A 24 -6.69 10.35 0.76
CA VAL A 24 -7.04 9.11 1.46
C VAL A 24 -6.26 7.93 0.86
N THR A 25 -6.04 7.92 -0.45
CA THR A 25 -5.27 6.86 -1.12
C THR A 25 -3.81 6.82 -0.65
N TYR A 26 -3.18 7.98 -0.46
CA TYR A 26 -1.84 8.10 0.12
C TYR A 26 -1.81 7.52 1.53
N THR A 27 -2.78 7.90 2.37
CA THR A 27 -2.88 7.42 3.76
C THR A 27 -3.07 5.91 3.82
N ILE A 28 -3.96 5.34 3.01
CA ILE A 28 -4.20 3.89 2.91
C ILE A 28 -2.91 3.16 2.52
N LYS A 29 -2.21 3.64 1.49
CA LYS A 29 -0.94 3.04 1.03
C LYS A 29 0.15 3.10 2.10
N LYS A 30 0.27 4.23 2.80
CA LYS A 30 1.23 4.41 3.89
C LYS A 30 0.94 3.47 5.05
N LEU A 31 -0.33 3.31 5.43
CA LEU A 31 -0.76 2.37 6.46
C LEU A 31 -0.48 0.92 6.06
N LYS A 32 -0.82 0.54 4.82
CA LYS A 32 -0.46 -0.76 4.23
C LYS A 32 1.03 -1.05 4.39
N TRP A 33 1.89 -0.11 3.98
CA TRP A 33 3.34 -0.29 4.04
C TRP A 33 3.89 -0.40 5.46
N LYS A 34 3.38 0.44 6.38
CA LYS A 34 3.73 0.39 7.81
C LYS A 34 3.32 -0.93 8.45
N TRP A 35 2.11 -1.42 8.15
CA TRP A 35 1.58 -2.67 8.68
C TRP A 35 2.45 -3.86 8.26
N VAL A 36 2.84 -3.94 6.98
CA VAL A 36 3.75 -4.99 6.49
C VAL A 36 5.08 -4.94 7.23
N GLY A 37 5.70 -3.77 7.35
CA GLY A 37 6.96 -3.65 8.10
C GLY A 37 6.81 -4.07 9.57
N HIS A 38 5.70 -3.72 10.21
CA HIS A 38 5.41 -4.15 11.59
C HIS A 38 5.28 -5.67 11.68
N LEU A 39 4.55 -6.29 10.74
CA LEU A 39 4.31 -7.72 10.71
C LEU A 39 5.61 -8.52 10.57
N MET A 40 6.48 -8.14 9.64
CA MET A 40 7.73 -8.86 9.35
C MET A 40 8.72 -8.81 10.50
N ARG A 41 8.80 -7.65 11.18
CA ARG A 41 9.70 -7.43 12.31
C ARG A 41 9.21 -8.04 13.62
N ARG A 42 7.98 -8.56 13.70
CA ARG A 42 7.53 -9.30 14.88
C ARG A 42 8.32 -10.61 14.99
N LYS A 43 8.81 -10.87 16.20
CA LYS A 43 9.58 -12.08 16.55
C LYS A 43 8.69 -13.29 16.87
N LYS A 44 7.47 -13.05 17.36
CA LYS A 44 6.51 -14.11 17.69
C LYS A 44 5.91 -14.69 16.41
N GLU A 45 5.75 -16.01 16.39
CA GLU A 45 4.93 -16.70 15.38
C GLU A 45 3.55 -16.05 15.32
N ASN A 46 3.14 -15.72 14.10
CA ASN A 46 1.90 -15.02 13.86
C ASN A 46 1.37 -15.50 12.53
N TRP A 47 0.18 -16.07 12.55
CA TRP A 47 -0.49 -16.58 11.36
C TRP A 47 -0.58 -15.53 10.24
N ALA A 48 -0.71 -14.24 10.60
CA ALA A 48 -0.70 -13.16 9.63
C ALA A 48 0.63 -13.05 8.87
N LYS A 49 1.77 -13.26 9.54
CA LYS A 49 3.10 -13.26 8.93
C LYS A 49 3.25 -14.45 8.01
N ASP A 50 2.85 -15.64 8.48
CA ASP A 50 2.90 -16.87 7.70
C ASP A 50 2.07 -16.75 6.43
N ILE A 51 0.84 -16.25 6.52
CA ILE A 51 -0.04 -16.01 5.35
C ILE A 51 0.57 -14.98 4.38
N THR A 52 1.27 -13.97 4.90
CA THR A 52 1.87 -12.91 4.07
C THR A 52 3.14 -13.40 3.36
N GLU A 53 3.95 -14.22 4.00
CA GLU A 53 5.13 -14.86 3.41
C GLU A 53 4.76 -16.12 2.58
N TRP A 54 3.54 -16.63 2.73
CA TRP A 54 3.13 -17.88 2.12
C TRP A 54 3.17 -17.83 0.60
N TYR A 55 4.04 -18.65 0.04
CA TYR A 55 4.14 -18.87 -1.39
C TYR A 55 3.58 -20.27 -1.73
N PRO A 56 2.39 -20.35 -2.37
CA PRO A 56 1.86 -21.63 -2.80
C PRO A 56 2.75 -22.19 -3.92
N ARG A 57 3.52 -23.24 -3.62
CA ARG A 57 4.34 -23.95 -4.62
C ARG A 57 3.50 -24.88 -5.49
N ASP A 58 2.46 -25.46 -4.92
CA ASP A 58 1.59 -26.40 -5.60
C ASP A 58 0.21 -25.80 -5.87
N GLY A 59 -0.21 -25.82 -7.13
CA GLY A 59 -1.54 -25.38 -7.56
C GLY A 59 -1.52 -24.28 -8.62
N LYS A 60 -2.15 -24.56 -9.76
CA LYS A 60 -2.46 -23.54 -10.76
C LYS A 60 -3.69 -22.75 -10.31
N ARG A 61 -3.66 -21.43 -10.41
CA ARG A 61 -4.86 -20.61 -10.15
C ARG A 61 -5.94 -20.92 -11.17
N ARG A 62 -7.20 -20.93 -10.71
CA ARG A 62 -8.36 -21.04 -11.60
C ARG A 62 -8.36 -19.86 -12.59
N ARG A 63 -8.76 -20.14 -13.83
CA ARG A 63 -8.94 -19.11 -14.86
C ARG A 63 -9.93 -18.03 -14.36
N GLY A 64 -9.66 -16.76 -14.68
CA GLY A 64 -10.52 -15.63 -14.35
C GLY A 64 -10.17 -14.85 -13.08
N ARG A 65 -9.38 -15.39 -12.14
CA ARG A 65 -8.93 -14.62 -10.97
C ARG A 65 -7.78 -13.68 -11.36
N PRO A 66 -7.78 -12.40 -10.92
CA PRO A 66 -6.67 -11.49 -11.18
C PRO A 66 -5.33 -12.11 -10.78
N PHE A 67 -4.34 -11.97 -11.66
CA PHE A 67 -3.01 -12.52 -11.43
C PHE A 67 -2.34 -11.87 -10.20
N ARG A 68 -2.59 -10.56 -10.01
CA ARG A 68 -1.96 -9.71 -9.00
C ARG A 68 -2.31 -10.13 -7.58
N ARG A 69 -1.28 -10.45 -6.80
CA ARG A 69 -1.31 -10.71 -5.35
C ARG A 69 -1.11 -9.41 -4.59
N TRP A 70 -1.50 -9.44 -3.32
CA TRP A 70 -1.20 -8.36 -2.38
C TRP A 70 0.31 -8.07 -2.29
N GLU A 71 1.12 -9.14 -2.25
CA GLU A 71 2.58 -9.07 -2.22
C GLU A 71 3.18 -8.44 -3.48
N ASP A 72 2.53 -8.56 -4.64
CA ASP A 72 3.09 -8.07 -5.90
C ASP A 72 3.32 -6.55 -5.87
N ASP A 73 2.49 -5.81 -5.13
CA ASP A 73 2.73 -4.38 -4.88
C ASP A 73 4.01 -4.13 -4.09
N LEU A 74 4.28 -4.95 -3.07
CA LEU A 74 5.48 -4.86 -2.25
C LEU A 74 6.70 -5.23 -3.09
N ARG A 75 6.60 -6.29 -3.88
CA ARG A 75 7.67 -6.76 -4.75
C ARG A 75 7.97 -5.76 -5.87
N ALA A 76 6.96 -5.09 -6.42
CA ALA A 76 7.14 -4.06 -7.43
C ALA A 76 7.91 -2.84 -6.88
N THR A 77 7.70 -2.45 -5.63
CA THR A 77 8.39 -1.29 -5.03
C THR A 77 9.72 -1.67 -4.36
N ALA A 78 9.75 -2.70 -3.53
CA ALA A 78 10.90 -3.07 -2.71
C ALA A 78 11.78 -4.18 -3.33
N GLY A 79 11.32 -4.83 -4.39
CA GLY A 79 12.03 -5.92 -5.07
C GLY A 79 11.78 -7.31 -4.44
N PRO A 80 12.42 -8.36 -4.97
CA PRO A 80 12.19 -9.75 -4.56
C PRO A 80 12.61 -10.06 -3.12
N LEU A 81 13.56 -9.31 -2.55
CA LEU A 81 14.04 -9.46 -1.18
C LEU A 81 13.38 -8.46 -0.21
N TRP A 82 12.14 -8.04 -0.48
CA TRP A 82 11.42 -7.03 0.30
C TRP A 82 11.29 -7.41 1.79
N THR A 83 11.18 -8.71 2.10
CA THR A 83 11.10 -9.23 3.47
C THR A 83 12.34 -8.85 4.28
N ARG A 84 13.54 -9.04 3.72
CA ARG A 84 14.81 -8.64 4.36
C ARG A 84 14.91 -7.13 4.53
N LYS A 85 14.49 -6.37 3.52
CA LYS A 85 14.48 -4.89 3.56
C LYS A 85 13.56 -4.32 4.64
N THR A 86 12.60 -5.09 5.16
CA THR A 86 11.78 -4.61 6.28
C THR A 86 12.56 -4.41 7.57
N HIS A 87 13.70 -5.08 7.75
CA HIS A 87 14.50 -4.93 8.97
C HIS A 87 15.22 -3.58 9.04
N ASP A 88 15.61 -3.04 7.89
CA ASP A 88 16.09 -1.67 7.77
C ASP A 88 14.89 -0.71 7.80
N ARG A 89 14.71 -0.01 8.92
CA ARG A 89 13.57 0.90 9.13
C ARG A 89 13.64 2.13 8.24
N GLU A 90 14.83 2.61 7.91
CA GLU A 90 15.01 3.82 7.12
C GLU A 90 14.76 3.53 5.64
N ALA A 91 15.37 2.48 5.10
CA ALA A 91 15.10 2.02 3.75
C ALA A 91 13.61 1.66 3.57
N TRP A 92 13.01 0.99 4.56
CA TRP A 92 11.59 0.66 4.53
C TRP A 92 10.69 1.90 4.52
N LYS A 93 11.04 2.93 5.31
CA LYS A 93 10.29 4.20 5.32
C LYS A 93 10.36 4.89 3.95
N ASN A 94 11.55 4.97 3.36
CA ASN A 94 11.77 5.63 2.08
C ASN A 94 11.04 4.93 0.92
N LEU A 95 11.08 3.59 0.87
CA LEU A 95 10.32 2.80 -0.09
C LEU A 95 8.80 2.98 0.09
N GLY A 96 8.33 3.09 1.33
CA GLY A 96 6.93 3.35 1.64
C GLY A 96 6.43 4.71 1.16
N GLU A 97 7.26 5.74 1.27
CA GLU A 97 6.95 7.07 0.71
C GLU A 97 6.89 7.03 -0.83
N ALA A 98 7.81 6.31 -1.48
CA ALA A 98 7.79 6.12 -2.93
C ALA A 98 6.51 5.39 -3.38
N TYR A 99 6.15 4.29 -2.71
CA TYR A 99 4.92 3.54 -2.96
C TYR A 99 3.65 4.39 -2.80
N ALA A 100 3.60 5.19 -1.73
CA ALA A 100 2.45 6.02 -1.42
C ALA A 100 2.24 7.15 -2.45
N LYS A 101 3.33 7.68 -3.04
CA LYS A 101 3.28 8.75 -4.06
C LYS A 101 3.00 8.26 -5.48
N GLN A 102 3.21 6.98 -5.77
CA GLN A 102 3.19 6.40 -7.13
C GLN A 102 1.88 6.58 -7.94
N ASN A 103 0.73 6.91 -7.31
CA ASN A 103 -0.56 7.09 -8.01
C ASN A 103 -1.27 8.43 -7.70
N ASN A 104 -0.56 9.47 -7.24
CA ASN A 104 -1.18 10.77 -6.94
C ASN A 104 -1.24 11.71 -8.17
N GLN A 105 -1.11 11.18 -9.40
CA GLN A 105 -1.02 11.94 -10.65
C GLN A 105 -2.08 11.54 -11.69
N ALA A 106 -3.34 11.34 -11.27
CA ALA A 106 -4.47 11.14 -12.19
C ALA A 106 -5.51 12.25 -12.04
#